data_AF-A0A381NH65-F1
#
_entry.id   AF-A0A381NH65-F1
#
_cell.length_a   1.000
_cell.length_b   1.000
_cell.length_c   1.000
_cell.angle_alpha   90.00
_cell.angle_beta   90.00
_cell.angle_gamma   90.00
#
_symmetry.space_group_name_H-M   'P 1'
#
loop_
_entity.id
_entity.type
_entity.pdbx_description
1 polymer ?
#
loop_
_entity_poly.entity_id
_entity_poly.type
_entity_poly.pdbx_seq_one_letter_code
_entity_poly.pdbx_strand_id
1 'polypeptide(L)'
;MGSGSRRVDEVTCDHEACPMKLEKRGRDRRAILSTGQVRMTGKASQSCIIGLFFGAVLAACGAAPENTNDSEVSESEARQVRSGIEVLLSDSLHLVQGQRVGLLTNHTGIYWTGDGTVGSTIDALYEASNVDLVALYAPEHGIRGQEQAGAVIDSERDERTGVPIHSLYGAVRKPTPAMLEGVDVLLFDMQDIGARYYTYVSTMALAMEAAGEQDIPFIVLDRPNPVRGDIVQGNLLKPGYETFVGMYPVPMRHGMTAGELAQLYVGEFGLEVDLHVVPLDGWTRDMTFDQTQLP
;
A
#
# COMPACT_ATOMS: atom_id res chain seq x y z
N MET A 1 -18.84 10.73 59.75
CA MET A 1 -18.07 9.76 58.94
C MET A 1 -19.03 9.17 57.91
N GLY A 2 -19.12 9.81 56.74
CA GLY A 2 -20.03 9.40 55.66
C GLY A 2 -19.25 8.69 54.57
N SER A 3 -19.58 7.42 54.31
CA SER A 3 -19.01 6.61 53.24
C SER A 3 -19.81 6.82 51.94
N GLY A 4 -19.29 7.64 51.04
CA GLY A 4 -19.84 7.81 49.69
C GLY A 4 -19.28 6.77 48.74
N SER A 5 -20.05 5.73 48.43
CA SER A 5 -19.79 4.81 47.32
C SER A 5 -20.22 5.49 46.01
N ARG A 6 -19.27 5.95 45.19
CA ARG A 6 -19.57 6.37 43.81
C ARG A 6 -19.71 5.14 42.94
N ARG A 7 -20.90 4.98 42.34
CA ARG A 7 -21.14 4.07 41.22
C ARG A 7 -20.26 4.53 40.05
N VAL A 8 -19.61 3.57 39.39
CA VAL A 8 -18.99 3.76 38.09
C VAL A 8 -20.14 3.64 37.09
N ASP A 9 -20.47 4.74 36.41
CA ASP A 9 -21.52 4.75 35.41
C ASP A 9 -21.07 3.92 34.19
N GLU A 10 -21.99 3.07 33.75
CA GLU A 10 -21.90 2.19 32.60
C GLU A 10 -21.68 3.03 31.33
N VAL A 11 -20.55 2.83 30.66
CA VAL A 11 -20.28 3.43 29.34
C VAL A 11 -21.19 2.72 28.33
N THR A 12 -22.28 3.36 27.97
CA THR A 12 -23.16 2.93 26.88
C THR A 12 -22.48 3.31 25.56
N CYS A 13 -22.13 2.31 24.75
CA CYS A 13 -21.72 2.53 23.36
C CYS A 13 -23.00 2.73 22.54
N ASP A 14 -23.16 3.90 21.93
CA ASP A 14 -24.19 4.12 20.93
C ASP A 14 -23.97 3.18 19.74
N HIS A 15 -24.95 2.31 19.50
CA HIS A 15 -24.92 1.27 18.47
C HIS A 15 -25.26 1.78 17.06
N GLU A 16 -25.36 3.09 16.84
CA GLU A 16 -25.64 3.69 15.53
C GLU A 16 -24.36 4.00 14.74
N ALA A 17 -23.39 3.09 14.75
CA ALA A 17 -22.38 3.06 13.69
C ALA A 17 -23.06 2.60 12.39
N CYS A 18 -23.10 3.49 11.41
CA CYS A 18 -23.68 3.31 10.08
C CYS A 18 -23.48 1.87 9.53
N PRO A 19 -24.54 1.08 9.30
CA PRO A 19 -24.38 -0.24 8.71
C PRO A 19 -24.06 -0.09 7.23
N MET A 20 -22.81 -0.36 6.83
CA MET A 20 -22.45 -0.53 5.42
C MET A 20 -23.22 -1.75 4.88
N LYS A 21 -24.35 -1.49 4.21
CA LYS A 21 -25.06 -2.52 3.45
C LYS A 21 -24.28 -2.84 2.19
N LEU A 22 -23.53 -3.94 2.23
CA LEU A 22 -22.93 -4.56 1.04
C LEU A 22 -24.04 -5.15 0.16
N GLU A 23 -24.70 -4.31 -0.66
CA GLU A 23 -25.58 -4.79 -1.73
C GLU A 23 -24.75 -5.04 -3.00
N LYS A 24 -24.63 -6.32 -3.40
CA LYS A 24 -24.00 -6.71 -4.67
C LYS A 24 -24.84 -6.23 -5.86
N ARG A 25 -24.48 -5.11 -6.48
CA ARG A 25 -25.01 -4.70 -7.79
C ARG A 25 -24.05 -5.14 -8.91
N GLY A 26 -24.48 -6.12 -9.70
CA GLY A 26 -23.75 -6.56 -10.89
C GLY A 26 -23.71 -5.46 -11.95
N ARG A 27 -22.52 -5.12 -12.45
CA ARG A 27 -22.31 -4.12 -13.51
C ARG A 27 -22.14 -4.83 -14.85
N ASP A 28 -23.13 -4.68 -15.73
CA ASP A 28 -23.09 -5.14 -17.12
C ASP A 28 -22.15 -4.22 -17.93
N ARG A 29 -20.99 -4.73 -18.34
CA ARG A 29 -20.00 -3.98 -19.14
C ARG A 29 -20.10 -4.40 -20.61
N ARG A 30 -20.74 -3.57 -21.44
CA ARG A 30 -20.57 -3.65 -22.91
C ARG A 30 -19.19 -3.10 -23.29
N ALA A 31 -18.30 -4.01 -23.68
CA ALA A 31 -17.00 -3.72 -24.25
C ALA A 31 -17.13 -3.13 -25.67
N ILE A 32 -16.45 -2.00 -25.91
CA ILE A 32 -16.16 -1.48 -27.25
C ILE A 32 -14.78 -2.04 -27.62
N LEU A 33 -14.76 -3.13 -28.38
CA LEU A 33 -13.56 -3.66 -29.02
C LEU A 33 -13.43 -3.02 -30.40
N SER A 34 -12.40 -2.18 -30.58
CA SER A 34 -11.92 -1.77 -31.89
C SER A 34 -10.68 -2.59 -32.24
N THR A 35 -10.84 -3.36 -33.32
CA THR A 35 -9.83 -4.22 -33.94
C THR A 35 -8.75 -3.39 -34.65
N GLY A 36 -7.48 -3.61 -34.29
CA GLY A 36 -6.31 -3.12 -35.02
C GLY A 36 -5.30 -4.26 -35.23
N GLN A 37 -5.42 -4.93 -36.37
CA GLN A 37 -4.63 -6.08 -36.78
C GLN A 37 -3.38 -5.60 -37.54
N VAL A 38 -2.17 -5.91 -37.06
CA VAL A 38 -0.93 -5.70 -37.83
C VAL A 38 -0.26 -7.06 -38.06
N ARG A 39 -0.25 -7.49 -39.33
CA ARG A 39 0.52 -8.62 -39.86
C ARG A 39 1.98 -8.18 -40.04
N MET A 40 2.92 -8.94 -39.50
CA MET A 40 4.32 -8.88 -39.92
C MET A 40 4.70 -10.21 -40.57
N THR A 41 4.95 -10.17 -41.88
CA THR A 41 5.57 -11.26 -42.64
C THR A 41 7.04 -10.92 -42.86
N GLY A 42 7.95 -11.84 -42.51
CA GLY A 42 9.38 -11.72 -42.82
C GLY A 42 10.06 -13.09 -42.78
N LYS A 43 10.38 -13.64 -43.95
CA LYS A 43 11.21 -14.83 -44.17
C LYS A 43 12.66 -14.41 -44.43
N ALA A 44 13.61 -15.16 -43.88
CA ALA A 44 14.95 -15.45 -44.46
C ALA A 44 15.54 -16.59 -43.60
N SER A 45 15.71 -17.84 -44.04
CA SER A 45 16.50 -18.42 -45.14
C SER A 45 18.01 -18.27 -44.98
N GLN A 46 18.66 -19.45 -44.87
CA GLN A 46 20.04 -19.86 -45.21
C GLN A 46 20.77 -20.43 -44.00
N SER A 47 21.57 -21.51 -44.07
CA SER A 47 21.73 -22.64 -44.98
C SER A 47 22.63 -23.62 -44.20
N CYS A 48 22.22 -24.88 -44.08
CA CYS A 48 23.06 -25.94 -43.51
C CYS A 48 24.21 -26.28 -44.48
N ILE A 49 25.44 -26.32 -43.98
CA ILE A 49 26.55 -27.02 -44.64
C ILE A 49 27.00 -28.15 -43.73
N ILE A 50 26.84 -29.35 -44.27
CA ILE A 50 27.28 -30.64 -43.74
C ILE A 50 28.76 -30.80 -44.06
N GLY A 51 29.57 -31.17 -43.06
CA GLY A 51 30.96 -31.59 -43.24
C GLY A 51 31.27 -32.76 -42.32
N LEU A 52 31.05 -33.98 -42.82
CA LEU A 52 31.53 -35.23 -42.24
C LEU A 52 33.06 -35.31 -42.38
N PHE A 53 33.78 -35.55 -41.28
CA PHE A 53 35.09 -36.20 -41.32
C PHE A 53 35.13 -37.33 -40.30
N PHE A 54 35.43 -38.51 -40.84
CA PHE A 54 35.64 -39.80 -40.17
C PHE A 54 37.13 -39.88 -39.76
N GLY A 55 37.44 -40.33 -38.54
CA GLY A 55 38.83 -40.56 -38.12
C GLY A 55 38.92 -41.17 -36.73
N ALA A 56 39.64 -42.28 -36.62
CA ALA A 56 39.54 -43.29 -35.58
C ALA A 56 40.39 -43.04 -34.31
N VAL A 57 39.91 -43.69 -33.25
CA VAL A 57 40.46 -44.02 -31.92
C VAL A 57 41.98 -44.06 -31.77
N LEU A 58 42.50 -43.40 -30.73
CA LEU A 58 43.64 -43.86 -29.93
C LEU A 58 43.44 -43.44 -28.47
N ALA A 59 43.43 -44.42 -27.57
CA ALA A 59 43.42 -44.23 -26.13
C ALA A 59 44.78 -43.69 -25.66
N ALA A 60 44.77 -42.60 -24.90
CA ALA A 60 45.89 -42.18 -24.08
C ALA A 60 45.35 -41.65 -22.75
N CYS A 61 45.71 -42.33 -21.66
CA CYS A 61 45.48 -41.90 -20.30
C CYS A 61 46.16 -40.54 -20.08
N GLY A 62 45.38 -39.54 -19.69
CA GLY A 62 45.85 -38.26 -19.20
C GLY A 62 44.84 -37.75 -18.19
N ALA A 63 45.30 -37.50 -16.96
CA ALA A 63 44.49 -37.02 -15.86
C ALA A 63 43.68 -35.77 -16.26
N ALA A 64 42.37 -35.79 -16.02
CA ALA A 64 41.51 -34.64 -16.21
C ALA A 64 41.88 -33.56 -15.19
N PRO A 65 42.06 -32.29 -15.59
CA PRO A 65 42.00 -31.20 -14.64
C PRO A 65 40.56 -31.08 -14.17
N GLU A 66 40.37 -31.04 -12.87
CA GLU A 66 39.11 -30.72 -12.23
C GLU A 66 38.81 -29.25 -12.57
N ASN A 67 38.00 -29.03 -13.60
CA ASN A 67 37.42 -27.72 -13.89
C ASN A 67 36.38 -27.44 -12.79
N THR A 68 36.85 -26.97 -11.63
CA THR A 68 36.03 -26.19 -10.71
C THR A 68 35.76 -24.85 -11.40
N ASN A 69 34.77 -24.86 -12.28
CA ASN A 69 34.14 -23.63 -12.73
C ASN A 69 33.28 -23.15 -11.55
N ASP A 70 33.94 -22.63 -10.51
CA ASP A 70 33.34 -21.69 -9.58
C ASP A 70 33.03 -20.46 -10.43
N SER A 71 31.88 -20.51 -11.11
CA SER A 71 31.22 -19.29 -11.53
C SER A 71 30.94 -18.54 -10.24
N GLU A 72 31.79 -17.57 -9.92
CA GLU A 72 31.45 -16.44 -9.08
C GLU A 72 30.09 -15.95 -9.60
N VAL A 73 29.04 -16.36 -8.92
CA VAL A 73 27.74 -15.72 -9.04
C VAL A 73 28.02 -14.35 -8.47
N SER A 74 28.27 -13.40 -9.37
CA SER A 74 28.09 -11.99 -9.13
C SER A 74 26.83 -11.86 -8.31
N GLU A 75 26.97 -11.58 -7.02
CA GLU A 75 25.89 -11.11 -6.17
C GLU A 75 25.37 -9.87 -6.87
N SER A 76 24.37 -10.08 -7.73
CA SER A 76 23.48 -9.03 -8.20
C SER A 76 23.12 -8.29 -6.94
N GLU A 77 23.55 -7.04 -6.80
CA GLU A 77 23.14 -6.17 -5.70
C GLU A 77 21.67 -6.45 -5.44
N ALA A 78 21.37 -6.98 -4.25
CA ALA A 78 20.06 -7.49 -3.94
C ALA A 78 19.08 -6.35 -4.23
N ARG A 79 18.26 -6.51 -5.27
CA ARG A 79 17.36 -5.45 -5.71
C ARG A 79 16.46 -5.12 -4.53
N GLN A 80 16.71 -3.98 -3.94
CA GLN A 80 16.01 -3.58 -2.75
C GLN A 80 14.55 -3.32 -3.05
N VAL A 81 13.69 -3.69 -2.11
CA VAL A 81 12.27 -3.38 -2.22
C VAL A 81 12.13 -1.87 -2.14
N ARG A 82 11.47 -1.27 -3.14
CA ARG A 82 11.07 0.14 -3.11
C ARG A 82 9.61 0.23 -2.71
N SER A 83 9.34 1.02 -1.68
CA SER A 83 7.98 1.35 -1.23
C SER A 83 7.22 2.19 -2.27
N GLY A 84 5.90 2.25 -2.13
CA GLY A 84 5.06 3.03 -3.04
C GLY A 84 5.43 4.52 -3.07
N ILE A 85 5.91 5.11 -1.97
CA ILE A 85 6.39 6.50 -1.97
C ILE A 85 7.68 6.67 -2.79
N GLU A 86 8.62 5.74 -2.71
CA GLU A 86 9.82 5.78 -3.54
C GLU A 86 9.48 5.64 -5.03
N VAL A 87 8.57 4.73 -5.38
CA VAL A 87 8.09 4.55 -6.76
C VAL A 87 7.30 5.77 -7.24
N LEU A 88 6.50 6.41 -6.37
CA LEU A 88 5.82 7.66 -6.71
C LEU A 88 6.83 8.75 -7.07
N LEU A 89 7.80 9.00 -6.20
CA LEU A 89 8.76 10.10 -6.37
C LEU A 89 9.69 9.89 -7.57
N SER A 90 10.11 8.65 -7.83
CA SER A 90 11.05 8.32 -8.91
C SER A 90 10.38 8.10 -10.26
N ASP A 91 9.26 7.37 -10.29
CA ASP A 91 8.73 6.80 -11.53
C ASP A 91 7.35 7.38 -11.89
N SER A 92 6.58 7.84 -10.90
CA SER A 92 5.13 8.12 -11.07
C SER A 92 4.65 9.49 -10.56
N LEU A 93 5.55 10.47 -10.43
CA LEU A 93 5.20 11.79 -9.85
C LEU A 93 4.07 12.50 -10.62
N HIS A 94 3.92 12.21 -11.92
CA HIS A 94 2.84 12.70 -12.76
C HIS A 94 1.42 12.41 -12.22
N LEU A 95 1.26 11.42 -11.34
CA LEU A 95 -0.01 11.11 -10.69
C LEU A 95 -0.49 12.19 -9.72
N VAL A 96 0.42 13.06 -9.23
CA VAL A 96 0.14 14.11 -8.24
C VAL A 96 0.63 15.50 -8.66
N GLN A 97 1.27 15.62 -9.83
CA GLN A 97 1.77 16.90 -10.33
C GLN A 97 0.64 17.91 -10.58
N GLY A 98 0.82 19.11 -10.06
CA GLY A 98 -0.11 20.23 -10.17
C GLY A 98 -1.38 20.08 -9.33
N GLN A 99 -1.44 19.07 -8.45
CA GLN A 99 -2.61 18.79 -7.63
C GLN A 99 -2.38 19.21 -6.18
N ARG A 100 -3.48 19.59 -5.52
CA ARG A 100 -3.54 19.78 -4.07
C ARG A 100 -3.71 18.43 -3.40
N VAL A 101 -2.65 17.97 -2.77
CA VAL A 101 -2.53 16.64 -2.18
C VAL A 101 -2.98 16.68 -0.72
N GLY A 102 -3.93 15.81 -0.39
CA GLY A 102 -4.18 15.37 0.98
C GLY A 102 -3.38 14.11 1.26
N LEU A 103 -2.77 13.98 2.45
CA LEU A 103 -2.00 12.79 2.82
C LEU A 103 -2.50 12.19 4.13
N LEU A 104 -3.04 10.98 4.05
CA LEU A 104 -3.35 10.11 5.19
C LEU A 104 -2.11 9.28 5.55
N THR A 105 -1.46 9.64 6.66
CA THR A 105 -0.18 9.04 7.06
C THR A 105 0.05 9.08 8.58
N ASN A 106 1.17 8.52 9.02
CA ASN A 106 1.71 8.60 10.36
C ASN A 106 3.24 8.49 10.32
N HIS A 107 3.89 8.27 11.46
CA HIS A 107 5.35 8.14 11.56
C HIS A 107 5.97 6.99 10.76
N THR A 108 5.18 6.01 10.31
CA THR A 108 5.64 4.92 9.43
C THR A 108 5.65 5.31 7.96
N GLY A 109 5.04 6.44 7.60
CA GLY A 109 5.10 7.06 6.28
C GLY A 109 6.48 7.66 6.04
N ILE A 110 7.44 6.79 5.72
CA ILE A 110 8.83 7.13 5.42
C ILE A 110 9.24 6.57 4.06
N TYR A 111 10.15 7.27 3.41
CA TYR A 111 10.91 6.75 2.28
C TYR A 111 12.33 6.41 2.73
N TRP A 112 12.96 5.52 1.98
CA TRP A 112 14.35 5.13 2.17
C TRP A 112 15.03 5.06 0.81
N THR A 113 16.27 5.52 0.70
CA THR A 113 17.02 5.45 -0.57
C THR A 113 18.26 4.59 -0.41
N GLY A 114 18.73 4.01 -1.53
CA GLY A 114 19.88 3.09 -1.55
C GLY A 114 21.18 3.63 -0.94
N ASP A 115 21.30 4.94 -0.75
CA ASP A 115 22.43 5.58 -0.05
C ASP A 115 22.25 5.65 1.49
N GLY A 116 21.16 5.08 2.03
CA GLY A 116 20.83 5.05 3.44
C GLY A 116 20.04 6.26 3.96
N THR A 117 19.63 7.18 3.08
CA THR A 117 18.81 8.33 3.49
C THR A 117 17.40 7.86 3.87
N VAL A 118 16.92 8.27 5.05
CA VAL A 118 15.55 8.07 5.51
C VAL A 118 14.88 9.44 5.63
N GLY A 119 13.67 9.59 5.13
CA GLY A 119 12.86 10.80 5.34
C GLY A 119 11.38 10.50 5.44
N SER A 120 10.58 11.47 5.87
CA SER A 120 9.13 11.31 5.94
C SER A 120 8.48 11.58 4.59
N THR A 121 7.45 10.82 4.25
CA THR A 121 6.57 11.06 3.10
C THR A 121 5.96 12.46 3.12
N ILE A 122 5.68 13.00 4.31
CA ILE A 122 5.19 14.38 4.49
C ILE A 122 6.17 15.36 3.86
N ASP A 123 7.46 15.22 4.18
CA ASP A 123 8.47 16.17 3.74
C ASP A 123 8.78 15.97 2.27
N ALA A 124 8.85 14.71 1.82
CA ALA A 124 9.09 14.39 0.43
C ALA A 124 8.03 15.01 -0.50
N LEU A 125 6.75 14.93 -0.12
CA LEU A 125 5.67 15.54 -0.89
C LEU A 125 5.63 17.05 -0.76
N TYR A 126 5.96 17.61 0.41
CA TYR A 126 6.04 19.05 0.62
C TYR A 126 7.19 19.71 -0.16
N GLU A 127 8.32 19.02 -0.28
CA GLU A 127 9.52 19.50 -0.98
C GLU A 127 9.48 19.17 -2.49
N ALA A 128 8.62 18.25 -2.92
CA ALA A 128 8.48 17.88 -4.31
C ALA A 128 8.01 19.06 -5.17
N SER A 129 8.77 19.36 -6.23
CA SER A 129 8.39 20.41 -7.17
C SER A 129 7.05 20.12 -7.84
N ASN A 130 6.17 21.14 -7.90
CA ASN A 130 4.83 21.05 -8.47
C ASN A 130 3.91 20.04 -7.77
N VAL A 131 4.10 19.80 -6.49
CA VAL A 131 3.12 19.12 -5.61
C VAL A 131 2.73 20.12 -4.52
N ASP A 132 1.44 20.29 -4.26
CA ASP A 132 0.95 21.18 -3.21
C ASP A 132 0.35 20.35 -2.09
N LEU A 133 1.11 20.07 -1.03
CA LEU A 133 0.63 19.32 0.13
C LEU A 133 -0.21 20.24 1.02
N VAL A 134 -1.54 20.11 0.94
CA VAL A 134 -2.47 21.07 1.55
C VAL A 134 -3.11 20.59 2.85
N ALA A 135 -3.16 19.27 3.07
CA ALA A 135 -3.82 18.69 4.24
C ALA A 135 -3.16 17.36 4.66
N LEU A 136 -3.09 17.16 5.95
CA LEU A 136 -2.60 15.94 6.57
C LEU A 136 -3.72 15.28 7.37
N TYR A 137 -3.85 13.97 7.28
CA TYR A 137 -4.82 13.19 8.02
C TYR A 137 -4.07 12.15 8.84
N ALA A 138 -4.20 12.22 10.16
CA ALA A 138 -3.54 11.29 11.06
C ALA A 138 -4.60 10.40 11.70
N PRO A 139 -4.45 9.07 11.72
CA PRO A 139 -5.30 8.20 12.50
C PRO A 139 -5.00 8.44 13.99
N GLU A 140 -4.12 7.62 14.58
CA GLU A 140 -3.82 7.62 16.01
C GLU A 140 -2.38 8.15 16.27
N HIS A 141 -2.12 8.63 17.49
CA HIS A 141 -0.77 8.90 18.06
C HIS A 141 0.07 10.01 17.42
N GLY A 142 -0.59 10.98 16.79
CA GLY A 142 0.08 12.12 16.17
C GLY A 142 0.84 11.74 14.90
N ILE A 143 0.96 12.71 13.99
CA ILE A 143 1.40 12.40 12.62
C ILE A 143 2.90 12.05 12.52
N ARG A 144 3.73 12.54 13.46
CA ARG A 144 5.17 12.25 13.52
C ARG A 144 5.58 11.33 14.69
N GLY A 145 4.62 10.70 15.37
CA GLY A 145 4.88 9.68 16.41
C GLY A 145 5.51 10.21 17.70
N GLN A 146 5.41 11.53 17.95
CA GLN A 146 5.91 12.16 19.17
C GLN A 146 4.90 12.10 20.34
N GLU A 147 3.67 11.68 20.08
CA GLU A 147 2.57 11.61 21.05
C GLU A 147 2.38 10.19 21.59
N GLN A 148 2.05 10.06 22.89
CA GLN A 148 1.83 8.75 23.51
C GLN A 148 0.58 8.03 23.00
N ALA A 149 0.53 6.72 23.22
CA ALA A 149 -0.62 5.91 22.91
C ALA A 149 -1.90 6.45 23.62
N GLY A 150 -2.87 6.94 22.84
CA GLY A 150 -4.14 7.49 23.34
C GLY A 150 -4.16 9.02 23.58
N ALA A 151 -3.08 9.74 23.29
CA ALA A 151 -3.06 11.20 23.36
C ALA A 151 -3.81 11.85 22.18
N VAL A 152 -4.54 12.93 22.46
CA VAL A 152 -5.16 13.79 21.45
C VAL A 152 -4.04 14.53 20.71
N ILE A 153 -4.17 14.71 19.40
CA ILE A 153 -3.21 15.50 18.63
C ILE A 153 -3.31 16.95 19.11
N ASP A 154 -2.32 17.43 19.87
CA ASP A 154 -2.32 18.77 20.48
C ASP A 154 -2.06 19.89 19.46
N SER A 155 -1.43 19.59 18.31
CA SER A 155 -1.17 20.55 17.24
C SER A 155 -2.05 20.34 16.02
N GLU A 156 -2.84 21.36 15.67
CA GLU A 156 -3.66 21.40 14.44
C GLU A 156 -2.82 21.60 13.16
N ARG A 157 -1.49 21.76 13.29
CA ARG A 157 -0.56 21.95 12.16
C ARG A 157 0.74 21.19 12.36
N ASP A 158 1.33 20.75 11.26
CA ASP A 158 2.66 20.15 11.26
C ASP A 158 3.72 21.20 11.55
N GLU A 159 4.58 20.96 12.54
CA GLU A 159 5.55 21.96 13.03
C GLU A 159 6.56 22.36 11.95
N ARG A 160 6.92 21.45 11.05
CA ARG A 160 7.94 21.71 10.02
C ARG A 160 7.36 22.33 8.76
N THR A 161 6.24 21.82 8.28
CA THR A 161 5.65 22.24 6.99
C THR A 161 4.56 23.30 7.17
N GLY A 162 3.99 23.43 8.37
CA GLY A 162 2.85 24.29 8.65
C GLY A 162 1.53 23.77 8.09
N VAL A 163 1.51 22.62 7.42
CA VAL A 163 0.33 22.01 6.80
C VAL A 163 -0.68 21.61 7.88
N PRO A 164 -1.98 21.91 7.71
CA PRO A 164 -3.00 21.54 8.70
C PRO A 164 -3.11 20.02 8.88
N ILE A 165 -3.29 19.59 10.14
CA ILE A 165 -3.47 18.20 10.54
C ILE A 165 -4.92 17.99 11.00
N HIS A 166 -5.57 17.00 10.40
CA HIS A 166 -6.88 16.50 10.78
C HIS A 166 -6.74 15.16 11.51
N SER A 167 -7.22 15.10 12.76
CA SER A 167 -7.31 13.85 13.51
C SER A 167 -8.47 13.00 13.01
N LEU A 168 -8.19 11.76 12.63
CA LEU A 168 -9.15 10.70 12.32
C LEU A 168 -9.24 9.67 13.46
N TYR A 169 -9.10 10.14 14.70
CA TYR A 169 -9.26 9.33 15.90
C TYR A 169 -10.36 9.84 16.84
N GLY A 170 -10.92 8.92 17.62
CA GLY A 170 -11.99 9.21 18.57
C GLY A 170 -13.32 9.45 17.87
N ALA A 171 -13.83 10.69 17.97
CA ALA A 171 -15.16 11.05 17.49
C ALA A 171 -15.29 11.05 15.96
N VAL A 172 -14.20 11.33 15.25
CA VAL A 172 -14.16 11.39 13.78
C VAL A 172 -13.13 10.38 13.31
N ARG A 173 -13.56 9.37 12.55
CA ARG A 173 -12.67 8.34 11.94
C ARG A 173 -12.69 8.35 10.41
N LYS A 174 -13.73 8.96 9.84
CA LYS A 174 -13.91 9.18 8.41
C LYS A 174 -13.67 10.67 8.14
N PRO A 175 -12.83 11.06 7.15
CA PRO A 175 -12.70 12.45 6.76
C PRO A 175 -14.07 13.07 6.48
N THR A 176 -14.32 14.25 7.04
CA THR A 176 -15.57 14.97 6.74
C THR A 176 -15.43 15.74 5.42
N PRO A 177 -16.52 16.11 4.74
CA PRO A 177 -16.44 16.93 3.52
C PRO A 177 -15.66 18.23 3.74
N ALA A 178 -15.79 18.86 4.91
CA ALA A 178 -15.05 20.07 5.25
C ALA A 178 -13.53 19.82 5.38
N MET A 179 -13.12 18.65 5.86
CA MET A 179 -11.70 18.27 5.93
C MET A 179 -11.12 17.96 4.55
N LEU A 180 -11.95 17.64 3.55
CA LEU A 180 -11.54 17.35 2.17
C LEU A 180 -11.64 18.58 1.26
N GLU A 181 -12.11 19.72 1.78
CA GLU A 181 -12.26 20.94 0.99
C GLU A 181 -10.91 21.41 0.45
N GLY A 182 -10.83 21.52 -0.88
CA GLY A 182 -9.61 21.96 -1.55
C GLY A 182 -8.54 20.89 -1.71
N VAL A 183 -8.85 19.62 -1.45
CA VAL A 183 -8.02 18.47 -1.84
C VAL A 183 -8.45 17.98 -3.22
N ASP A 184 -7.50 17.83 -4.13
CA ASP A 184 -7.73 17.30 -5.48
C ASP A 184 -7.45 15.79 -5.55
N VAL A 185 -6.56 15.27 -4.70
CA VAL A 185 -6.21 13.84 -4.61
C VAL A 185 -5.83 13.47 -3.18
N LEU A 186 -6.33 12.32 -2.70
CA LEU A 186 -6.05 11.82 -1.36
C LEU A 186 -5.11 10.62 -1.41
N LEU A 187 -3.95 10.74 -0.77
CA LEU A 187 -2.93 9.70 -0.68
C LEU A 187 -3.05 8.94 0.64
N PHE A 188 -2.80 7.64 0.62
CA PHE A 188 -2.60 6.80 1.80
C PHE A 188 -1.18 6.25 1.82
N ASP A 189 -0.47 6.47 2.92
CA ASP A 189 0.87 5.92 3.12
C ASP A 189 1.15 5.60 4.60
N MET A 190 0.92 4.34 4.99
CA MET A 190 1.19 3.81 6.33
C MET A 190 1.52 2.32 6.29
N GLN A 191 2.44 1.90 7.15
CA GLN A 191 2.80 0.50 7.31
C GLN A 191 1.74 -0.22 8.15
N ASP A 192 1.03 -1.16 7.53
CA ASP A 192 0.11 -2.09 8.21
C ASP A 192 0.87 -3.33 8.72
N ILE A 193 0.25 -4.14 9.59
CA ILE A 193 0.87 -5.35 10.16
C ILE A 193 0.37 -6.67 9.55
N GLY A 194 -0.52 -6.62 8.56
CA GLY A 194 -1.11 -7.79 7.92
C GLY A 194 -2.21 -8.49 8.74
N ALA A 195 -2.81 -7.76 9.68
CA ALA A 195 -3.84 -8.27 10.59
C ALA A 195 -5.13 -7.46 10.52
N ARG A 196 -6.28 -8.12 10.37
CA ARG A 196 -7.60 -7.49 10.21
C ARG A 196 -7.96 -6.49 11.31
N TYR A 197 -7.51 -6.74 12.54
CA TYR A 197 -7.85 -5.91 13.71
C TYR A 197 -6.86 -4.77 13.94
N TYR A 198 -5.87 -4.60 13.08
CA TYR A 198 -5.06 -3.38 13.04
C TYR A 198 -5.78 -2.34 12.19
N THR A 199 -6.03 -1.16 12.75
CA THR A 199 -7.09 -0.26 12.27
C THR A 199 -6.67 0.64 11.11
N TYR A 200 -5.42 0.61 10.65
CA TYR A 200 -4.97 1.47 9.55
C TYR A 200 -5.69 1.14 8.24
N VAL A 201 -5.93 -0.15 7.95
CA VAL A 201 -6.71 -0.57 6.78
C VAL A 201 -8.20 -0.24 6.90
N SER A 202 -8.71 -0.09 8.12
CA SER A 202 -10.07 0.42 8.38
C SER A 202 -10.14 1.94 8.17
N THR A 203 -9.14 2.69 8.64
CA THR A 203 -9.01 4.12 8.35
C THR A 203 -8.89 4.37 6.85
N MET A 204 -8.09 3.55 6.14
CA MET A 204 -7.99 3.59 4.68
C MET A 204 -9.36 3.43 4.03
N ALA A 205 -10.13 2.41 4.44
CA ALA A 205 -11.45 2.17 3.88
C ALA A 205 -12.43 3.33 4.09
N LEU A 206 -12.45 3.92 5.29
CA LEU A 206 -13.30 5.09 5.57
C LEU A 206 -12.85 6.32 4.76
N ALA A 207 -11.55 6.52 4.60
CA ALA A 207 -11.01 7.60 3.78
C ALA A 207 -11.30 7.41 2.29
N MET A 208 -11.22 6.18 1.79
CA MET A 208 -11.63 5.82 0.42
C MET A 208 -13.13 6.09 0.20
N GLU A 209 -13.98 5.72 1.16
CA GLU A 209 -15.42 6.02 1.09
C GLU A 209 -15.68 7.53 1.06
N ALA A 210 -15.02 8.30 1.93
CA ALA A 210 -15.15 9.76 1.96
C ALA A 210 -14.65 10.44 0.68
N ALA A 211 -13.53 9.96 0.13
CA ALA A 211 -12.99 10.46 -1.13
C ALA A 211 -13.94 10.17 -2.29
N GLY A 212 -14.49 8.96 -2.37
CA GLY A 212 -15.49 8.56 -3.35
C GLY A 212 -16.76 9.41 -3.30
N GLU A 213 -17.26 9.72 -2.10
CA GLU A 213 -18.41 10.61 -1.90
C GLU A 213 -18.19 12.06 -2.38
N GLN A 214 -16.93 12.48 -2.52
CA GLN A 214 -16.55 13.82 -2.96
C GLN A 214 -15.93 13.83 -4.38
N ASP A 215 -15.97 12.71 -5.11
CA ASP A 215 -15.32 12.53 -6.41
C ASP A 215 -13.80 12.84 -6.40
N ILE A 216 -13.14 12.59 -5.27
CA ILE A 216 -11.69 12.77 -5.10
C ILE A 216 -10.98 11.43 -5.41
N PRO A 217 -10.05 11.39 -6.37
CA PRO A 217 -9.22 10.22 -6.60
C PRO A 217 -8.42 9.83 -5.35
N PHE A 218 -8.30 8.53 -5.12
CA PHE A 218 -7.61 7.97 -3.97
C PHE A 218 -6.40 7.17 -4.43
N ILE A 219 -5.22 7.49 -3.91
CA ILE A 219 -3.96 6.82 -4.27
C ILE A 219 -3.38 6.09 -3.06
N VAL A 220 -3.22 4.78 -3.16
CA VAL A 220 -2.49 4.00 -2.15
C VAL A 220 -1.03 3.91 -2.55
N LEU A 221 -0.14 4.41 -1.69
CA LEU A 221 1.30 4.18 -1.79
C LEU A 221 1.59 2.85 -1.10
N ASP A 222 1.74 1.80 -1.87
CA ASP A 222 1.71 0.45 -1.31
C ASP A 222 2.94 0.16 -0.44
N ARG A 223 2.75 -0.67 0.58
CA ARG A 223 3.78 -1.10 1.54
C ARG A 223 3.75 -2.61 1.72
N PRO A 224 4.90 -3.25 2.01
CA PRO A 224 4.94 -4.70 2.18
C PRO A 224 3.99 -5.16 3.28
N ASN A 225 3.34 -6.31 3.08
CA ASN A 225 2.74 -7.02 4.20
C ASN A 225 3.87 -7.66 5.03
N PRO A 226 4.11 -7.24 6.28
CA PRO A 226 5.29 -7.66 7.02
C PRO A 226 5.25 -9.14 7.41
N VAL A 227 4.06 -9.72 7.43
CA VAL A 227 3.81 -11.14 7.67
C VAL A 227 3.46 -11.87 6.39
N ARG A 228 4.09 -11.52 5.27
CA ARG A 228 3.95 -12.17 3.95
C ARG A 228 2.57 -11.98 3.30
N GLY A 229 2.55 -12.02 1.97
CA GLY A 229 1.34 -12.03 1.14
C GLY A 229 0.87 -13.42 0.69
N ASP A 230 1.63 -14.49 0.94
CA ASP A 230 1.30 -15.85 0.46
C ASP A 230 0.62 -16.74 1.52
N ILE A 231 0.45 -16.24 2.74
CA ILE A 231 -0.19 -16.98 3.84
C ILE A 231 -1.47 -16.28 4.27
N VAL A 232 -2.55 -17.04 4.30
CA VAL A 232 -3.88 -16.61 4.74
C VAL A 232 -4.30 -17.48 5.93
N GLN A 233 -4.74 -16.86 7.03
CA GLN A 233 -5.09 -17.59 8.25
C GLN A 233 -6.24 -16.94 9.03
N GLY A 234 -7.06 -17.79 9.65
CA GLY A 234 -8.18 -17.39 10.50
C GLY A 234 -9.52 -17.34 9.75
N ASN A 235 -10.60 -17.14 10.50
CA ASN A 235 -11.93 -17.05 9.94
C ASN A 235 -12.18 -15.70 9.25
N LEU A 236 -13.04 -15.71 8.24
CA LEU A 236 -13.66 -14.48 7.73
C LEU A 236 -14.48 -13.81 8.83
N LEU A 237 -14.57 -12.49 8.76
CA LEU A 237 -15.50 -11.74 9.60
C LEU A 237 -16.93 -12.14 9.23
N LYS A 238 -17.74 -12.42 10.25
CA LYS A 238 -19.13 -12.80 10.04
C LYS A 238 -19.98 -11.54 9.82
N PRO A 239 -20.97 -11.60 8.91
CA PRO A 239 -21.96 -10.54 8.79
C PRO A 239 -22.60 -10.21 10.15
N GLY A 240 -22.72 -8.92 10.45
CA GLY A 240 -23.24 -8.39 11.71
C GLY A 240 -22.20 -8.21 12.82
N TYR A 241 -20.92 -8.54 12.57
CA TYR A 241 -19.81 -8.30 13.50
C TYR A 241 -18.85 -7.22 13.01
N GLU A 242 -19.21 -6.49 11.96
CA GLU A 242 -18.45 -5.37 11.42
C GLU A 242 -18.30 -4.26 12.46
N THR A 243 -17.06 -3.85 12.68
CA THR A 243 -16.68 -2.74 13.56
C THR A 243 -15.46 -2.03 12.98
N PHE A 244 -14.97 -0.97 13.62
CA PHE A 244 -13.75 -0.32 13.19
C PHE A 244 -12.50 -1.23 13.24
N VAL A 245 -12.48 -2.27 14.09
CA VAL A 245 -11.39 -3.27 14.16
C VAL A 245 -11.62 -4.47 13.21
N GLY A 246 -12.50 -4.30 12.22
CA GLY A 246 -12.78 -5.28 11.19
C GLY A 246 -14.02 -4.87 10.42
N MET A 247 -13.82 -4.21 9.29
CA MET A 247 -14.92 -3.65 8.48
C MET A 247 -15.37 -4.57 7.34
N TYR A 248 -14.48 -5.43 6.85
CA TYR A 248 -14.72 -6.29 5.69
C TYR A 248 -14.53 -7.77 6.02
N PRO A 249 -15.17 -8.67 5.26
CA PRO A 249 -15.05 -10.11 5.44
C PRO A 249 -13.70 -10.63 4.91
N VAL A 250 -12.61 -10.22 5.56
CA VAL A 250 -11.25 -10.72 5.35
C VAL A 250 -10.82 -11.64 6.50
N PRO A 251 -9.88 -12.58 6.29
CA PRO A 251 -9.30 -13.41 7.35
C PRO A 251 -8.52 -12.57 8.39
N MET A 252 -8.21 -13.16 9.55
CA MET A 252 -7.42 -12.47 10.58
C MET A 252 -6.03 -12.08 10.08
N ARG A 253 -5.33 -13.01 9.42
CA ARG A 253 -4.16 -12.74 8.60
C ARG A 253 -4.62 -12.82 7.14
N HIS A 254 -4.81 -11.67 6.53
CA HIS A 254 -5.41 -11.57 5.19
C HIS A 254 -4.42 -11.86 4.06
N GLY A 255 -3.10 -11.74 4.32
CA GLY A 255 -2.07 -12.03 3.33
C GLY A 255 -2.11 -11.09 2.13
N MET A 256 -2.45 -9.82 2.34
CA MET A 256 -2.55 -8.81 1.28
C MET A 256 -1.81 -7.54 1.70
N THR A 257 -1.25 -6.81 0.75
CA THR A 257 -0.77 -5.43 1.00
C THR A 257 -1.96 -4.48 1.19
N ALA A 258 -1.69 -3.23 1.60
CA ALA A 258 -2.75 -2.22 1.69
C ALA A 258 -3.35 -1.91 0.32
N GLY A 259 -2.52 -1.84 -0.73
CA GLY A 259 -2.97 -1.65 -2.11
C GLY A 259 -3.87 -2.79 -2.60
N GLU A 260 -3.51 -4.03 -2.29
CA GLU A 260 -4.33 -5.20 -2.63
C GLU A 260 -5.66 -5.23 -1.86
N LEU A 261 -5.67 -4.81 -0.59
CA LEU A 261 -6.91 -4.65 0.17
C LEU A 261 -7.80 -3.55 -0.42
N ALA A 262 -7.23 -2.40 -0.79
CA ALA A 262 -7.98 -1.32 -1.43
C ALA A 262 -8.64 -1.78 -2.74
N GLN A 263 -7.91 -2.53 -3.57
CA GLN A 263 -8.46 -3.14 -4.78
C GLN A 263 -9.58 -4.16 -4.47
N LEU A 264 -9.41 -4.97 -3.41
CA LEU A 264 -10.46 -5.88 -2.95
C LEU A 264 -11.73 -5.13 -2.54
N TYR A 265 -11.59 -4.01 -1.82
CA TYR A 265 -12.71 -3.20 -1.35
C TYR A 265 -13.52 -2.63 -2.53
N VAL A 266 -12.84 -2.13 -3.56
CA VAL A 266 -13.48 -1.62 -4.78
C VAL A 266 -14.07 -2.75 -5.62
N GLY A 267 -13.32 -3.83 -5.84
CA GLY A 267 -13.68 -4.90 -6.78
C GLY A 267 -14.77 -5.84 -6.26
N GLU A 268 -14.71 -6.23 -4.99
CA GLU A 268 -15.58 -7.28 -4.43
C GLU A 268 -16.63 -6.75 -3.45
N PHE A 269 -16.35 -5.62 -2.79
CA PHE A 269 -17.22 -5.05 -1.76
C PHE A 269 -17.92 -3.77 -2.19
N GLY A 270 -17.73 -3.32 -3.43
CA GLY A 270 -18.52 -2.26 -4.04
C GLY A 270 -18.23 -0.87 -3.48
N LEU A 271 -17.05 -0.65 -2.87
CA LEU A 271 -16.62 0.68 -2.51
C LEU A 271 -16.38 1.49 -3.80
N GLU A 272 -17.07 2.62 -3.95
CA GLU A 272 -17.00 3.45 -5.16
C GLU A 272 -16.02 4.60 -4.95
N VAL A 273 -14.82 4.50 -5.56
CA VAL A 273 -13.81 5.58 -5.60
C VAL A 273 -12.94 5.39 -6.84
N ASP A 274 -12.40 6.48 -7.39
CA ASP A 274 -11.34 6.38 -8.41
C ASP A 274 -10.02 6.01 -7.74
N LEU A 275 -9.74 4.70 -7.70
CA LEU A 275 -8.58 4.13 -7.01
C LEU A 275 -7.38 4.00 -7.95
N HIS A 276 -6.24 4.52 -7.50
CA HIS A 276 -4.92 4.17 -8.02
C HIS A 276 -4.08 3.49 -6.93
N VAL A 277 -3.25 2.53 -7.31
CA VAL A 277 -2.26 1.92 -6.41
C VAL A 277 -0.90 2.11 -7.03
N VAL A 278 -0.01 2.81 -6.33
CA VAL A 278 1.41 2.87 -6.67
C VAL A 278 2.05 1.62 -6.09
N PRO A 279 2.49 0.66 -6.93
CA PRO A 279 2.90 -0.65 -6.46
C PRO A 279 4.26 -0.61 -5.78
N LEU A 280 4.54 -1.65 -4.99
CA LEU A 280 5.90 -2.00 -4.60
C LEU A 280 6.73 -2.42 -5.82
N ASP A 281 8.01 -2.10 -5.82
CA ASP A 281 8.99 -2.70 -6.73
C ASP A 281 9.90 -3.65 -5.95
N GLY A 282 10.18 -4.83 -6.51
CA GLY A 282 11.05 -5.84 -5.90
C GLY A 282 10.44 -6.71 -4.79
N TRP A 283 9.28 -6.36 -4.22
CA TRP A 283 8.62 -7.20 -3.21
C TRP A 283 8.00 -8.46 -3.82
N THR A 284 8.19 -9.60 -3.18
CA THR A 284 7.47 -10.85 -3.49
C THR A 284 6.64 -11.30 -2.30
N ARG A 285 5.53 -12.00 -2.58
CA ARG A 285 4.55 -12.38 -1.56
C ARG A 285 5.11 -13.26 -0.43
N ASP A 286 6.20 -13.98 -0.67
CA ASP A 286 6.83 -14.86 0.31
C ASP A 286 7.85 -14.14 1.21
N MET A 287 8.14 -12.85 0.96
CA MET A 287 9.03 -12.05 1.80
C MET A 287 8.38 -11.71 3.15
N THR A 288 9.12 -11.91 4.23
CA THR A 288 8.88 -11.22 5.51
C THR A 288 9.41 -9.79 5.44
N PHE A 289 9.03 -8.93 6.39
CA PHE A 289 9.52 -7.55 6.43
C PHE A 289 11.05 -7.47 6.45
N ASP A 290 11.73 -8.26 7.28
CA ASP A 290 13.20 -8.28 7.38
C ASP A 290 13.89 -8.58 6.04
N GLN A 291 13.26 -9.39 5.17
CA GLN A 291 13.80 -9.73 3.86
C GLN A 291 13.70 -8.58 2.85
N THR A 292 12.83 -7.59 3.11
CA THR A 292 12.68 -6.40 2.25
C THR A 292 13.84 -5.42 2.39
N GLN A 293 14.58 -5.50 3.51
CA GLN A 293 15.64 -4.55 3.89
C GLN A 293 15.17 -3.09 4.00
N LEU A 294 13.86 -2.86 4.10
CA LEU A 294 13.32 -1.57 4.50
C LEU A 294 13.60 -1.34 6.01
N PRO A 295 13.80 -0.07 6.42
CA PRO A 295 14.08 0.30 7.81
C PRO A 295 12.90 0.06 8.77
#